data_AF-A0A373CQ82-F1
#
_entry.id   AF-A0A373CQ82-F1
#
_cell.length_a   1.000
_cell.length_b   1.000
_cell.length_c   1.000
_cell.angle_alpha   90.00
_cell.angle_beta   90.00
_cell.angle_gamma   90.00
#
_symmetry.space_group_name_H-M   'P 1'
#
loop_
_entity.id
_entity.type
_entity.pdbx_description
1 polymer ?
#
loop_
_entity_poly.entity_id
_entity_poly.type
_entity_poly.pdbx_seq_one_letter_code
_entity_poly.pdbx_strand_id
1 'polypeptide(L)'
;MDTVKRIAKRMSPKENRKSYKEECSVFLSHRKKESLWERISIWKEDVICIYQRLRYGYCYRDIWSIDQWFLTVVPNMIHDLRVNSHGYPSFFEGPEEENIRKWDRILGRMEFLFREANEDTCRKKNLYEEEHDLAQEEFTTKYGMFGEKLKTEEEIAREKREHTHRLYMMSDVPEYVEISGKWLAAEGELREYRDQCLKQGMELMTKYFRNLWD
;
A
#
# COMPACT_ATOMS: atom_id res chain seq x y z
N MET A 1 -11.49 51.49 0.66
CA MET A 1 -10.82 50.77 -0.44
C MET A 1 -9.80 49.70 0.01
N ASP A 2 -9.56 49.52 1.32
CA ASP A 2 -8.55 48.56 1.82
C ASP A 2 -9.06 47.19 2.33
N THR A 3 -10.37 47.04 2.56
CA THR A 3 -10.92 45.78 3.08
C THR A 3 -11.14 44.74 1.98
N VAL A 4 -11.46 45.18 0.76
CA VAL A 4 -11.71 44.30 -0.40
C VAL A 4 -10.43 43.63 -0.89
N LYS A 5 -9.27 44.31 -0.78
CA LYS A 5 -7.95 43.72 -1.11
C LYS A 5 -7.51 42.63 -0.13
N ARG A 6 -7.97 42.64 1.13
CA ARG A 6 -7.67 41.55 2.09
C ARG A 6 -8.47 40.28 1.81
N ILE A 7 -9.72 40.41 1.34
CA ILE A 7 -10.59 39.26 1.02
C ILE A 7 -10.13 38.60 -0.29
N ALA A 8 -9.78 39.39 -1.31
CA ALA A 8 -9.25 38.87 -2.57
C ALA A 8 -7.90 38.12 -2.42
N LYS A 9 -7.09 38.45 -1.39
CA LYS A 9 -5.81 37.76 -1.12
C LYS A 9 -5.98 36.42 -0.39
N ARG A 10 -7.15 36.12 0.19
CA ARG A 10 -7.47 34.79 0.76
C ARG A 10 -8.01 33.80 -0.28
N MET A 11 -8.45 34.27 -1.46
CA MET A 11 -9.01 33.42 -2.52
C MET A 11 -8.08 33.25 -3.74
N SER A 12 -6.80 33.59 -3.60
CA SER A 12 -5.82 33.28 -4.64
C SER A 12 -5.39 31.81 -4.49
N PRO A 13 -5.53 30.97 -5.54
CA PRO A 13 -5.00 29.62 -5.53
C PRO A 13 -3.48 29.73 -5.47
N LYS A 14 -2.89 29.36 -4.34
CA LYS A 14 -1.45 29.20 -4.24
C LYS A 14 -1.04 28.07 -5.20
N GLU A 15 -0.27 28.48 -6.21
CA GLU A 15 0.80 27.73 -6.85
C GLU A 15 0.72 26.20 -6.72
N ASN A 16 0.27 25.58 -7.81
CA ASN A 16 0.87 24.37 -8.41
C ASN A 16 1.74 23.49 -7.50
N ARG A 17 1.19 22.99 -6.40
CA ARG A 17 1.51 21.64 -5.99
C ARG A 17 0.63 20.75 -6.85
N LYS A 18 1.22 20.18 -7.91
CA LYS A 18 0.80 18.86 -8.35
C LYS A 18 0.97 17.96 -7.12
N SER A 19 -0.05 17.89 -6.26
CA SER A 19 -0.27 16.64 -5.55
C SER A 19 -0.52 15.68 -6.70
N TYR A 20 0.49 14.91 -7.06
CA TYR A 20 0.21 13.60 -7.61
C TYR A 20 -0.86 13.06 -6.68
N LYS A 21 -2.09 12.89 -7.18
CA LYS A 21 -3.03 12.03 -6.50
C LYS A 21 -2.24 10.75 -6.37
N GLU A 22 -1.75 10.46 -5.17
CA GLU A 22 -1.21 9.17 -4.82
C GLU A 22 -2.19 8.19 -5.41
N GLU A 23 -1.68 7.44 -6.37
CA GLU A 23 -2.45 6.63 -7.28
C GLU A 23 -3.44 5.87 -6.42
N CYS A 24 -4.74 6.02 -6.68
CA CYS A 24 -5.67 4.96 -6.33
C CYS A 24 -5.18 3.76 -7.14
N SER A 25 -4.23 3.02 -6.56
CA SER A 25 -3.49 1.88 -7.08
C SER A 25 -4.46 0.70 -7.17
N VAL A 26 -5.47 0.89 -7.99
CA VAL A 26 -6.44 -0.13 -8.36
C VAL A 26 -6.59 -0.23 -9.87
N PHE A 27 -5.86 0.61 -10.59
CA PHE A 27 -5.63 0.58 -12.02
C PHE A 27 -4.13 0.35 -12.24
N LEU A 28 -3.78 -0.50 -13.20
CA LEU A 28 -2.39 -0.81 -13.53
C LEU A 28 -1.58 0.47 -13.75
N SER A 29 -0.40 0.56 -13.13
CA SER A 29 0.62 1.51 -13.57
C SER A 29 0.96 1.15 -15.01
N HIS A 30 0.69 2.09 -15.93
CA HIS A 30 0.79 1.82 -17.35
C HIS A 30 2.24 1.46 -17.70
N ARG A 31 2.51 0.22 -18.12
CA ARG A 31 3.81 -0.12 -18.70
C ARG A 31 4.00 0.72 -19.96
N LYS A 32 5.09 1.48 -20.01
CA LYS A 32 5.38 2.51 -21.05
C LYS A 32 5.54 1.98 -22.49
N LYS A 33 5.25 0.70 -22.79
CA LYS A 33 5.43 0.06 -24.11
C LYS A 33 4.30 -0.92 -24.48
N GLU A 34 3.04 -0.54 -24.28
CA GLU A 34 1.91 -1.37 -24.72
C GLU A 34 1.28 -0.85 -26.02
N SER A 35 0.89 -1.77 -26.90
CA SER A 35 0.21 -1.47 -28.16
C SER A 35 -1.16 -0.81 -27.89
N LEU A 36 -1.66 -0.01 -28.84
CA LEU A 36 -2.96 0.66 -28.69
C LEU A 36 -4.11 -0.33 -28.43
N TRP A 37 -4.01 -1.55 -28.95
CA TRP A 37 -5.01 -2.61 -28.76
C TRP A 37 -4.99 -3.20 -27.35
N GLU A 38 -3.81 -3.42 -26.77
CA GLU A 38 -3.68 -3.85 -25.37
C GLU A 38 -4.25 -2.79 -24.43
N ARG A 39 -4.00 -1.50 -24.69
CA ARG A 39 -4.57 -0.39 -23.91
C ARG A 39 -6.10 -0.38 -23.94
N ILE A 40 -6.70 -0.64 -25.12
CA ILE A 40 -8.16 -0.74 -25.27
C ILE A 40 -8.70 -1.97 -24.52
N SER A 41 -7.98 -3.11 -24.56
CA SER A 41 -8.38 -4.32 -23.83
C SER A 41 -8.34 -4.10 -22.32
N ILE A 42 -7.25 -3.52 -21.80
CA ILE A 42 -7.08 -3.19 -20.38
C ILE A 42 -8.19 -2.24 -19.93
N TRP A 43 -8.50 -1.22 -20.73
CA TRP A 43 -9.58 -0.28 -20.41
C TRP A 43 -10.94 -0.97 -20.32
N LYS A 44 -11.26 -1.91 -21.21
CA LYS A 44 -12.50 -2.70 -21.12
C LYS A 44 -12.56 -3.51 -19.83
N GLU A 45 -11.47 -4.17 -19.47
CA GLU A 45 -11.37 -4.92 -18.22
C GLU A 45 -11.51 -4.03 -16.98
N ASP A 46 -10.91 -2.83 -17.00
CA ASP A 46 -11.02 -1.85 -15.94
C ASP A 46 -12.47 -1.39 -15.76
N VAL A 47 -13.21 -1.16 -16.85
CA VAL A 47 -14.65 -0.83 -16.80
C VAL A 47 -15.46 -1.97 -16.16
N ILE A 48 -15.16 -3.22 -16.51
CA ILE A 48 -15.80 -4.39 -15.88
C ILE A 48 -15.49 -4.42 -14.37
N CYS A 49 -14.24 -4.18 -13.99
CA CYS A 49 -13.83 -4.15 -12.59
C CYS A 49 -14.53 -3.02 -11.81
N ILE A 50 -14.64 -1.83 -12.39
CA ILE A 50 -15.38 -0.70 -11.79
C ILE A 50 -16.84 -1.09 -11.57
N TYR A 51 -17.50 -1.66 -12.58
CA TYR A 51 -18.89 -2.11 -12.46
C TYR A 51 -19.07 -3.13 -11.33
N GLN A 52 -18.16 -4.11 -11.24
CA GLN A 52 -18.19 -5.11 -10.19
C GLN A 52 -17.99 -4.49 -8.80
N ARG A 53 -17.05 -3.57 -8.61
CA ARG A 53 -16.86 -2.87 -7.32
C ARG A 53 -18.07 -2.03 -6.93
N LEU A 54 -18.71 -1.35 -7.88
CA LEU A 54 -19.93 -0.59 -7.62
C LEU A 54 -21.11 -1.50 -7.24
N ARG A 55 -21.23 -2.68 -7.86
CA ARG A 55 -22.36 -3.58 -7.66
C ARG A 55 -22.19 -4.51 -6.45
N TYR A 56 -20.98 -4.99 -6.21
CA TYR A 56 -20.70 -6.06 -5.25
C TYR A 56 -19.71 -5.64 -4.15
N GLY A 57 -19.07 -4.47 -4.27
CA GLY A 57 -18.02 -4.01 -3.34
C GLY A 57 -16.62 -4.50 -3.68
N TYR A 58 -16.47 -5.50 -4.57
CA TYR A 58 -15.19 -6.05 -5.02
C TYR A 58 -15.27 -6.54 -6.47
N CYS A 59 -14.12 -6.73 -7.13
CA CYS A 59 -14.02 -7.32 -8.46
C CYS A 59 -13.16 -8.59 -8.47
N TYR A 60 -13.15 -9.32 -9.60
CA TYR A 60 -12.34 -10.54 -9.72
C TYR A 60 -10.83 -10.27 -9.57
N ARG A 61 -10.35 -9.06 -9.86
CA ARG A 61 -8.95 -8.68 -9.66
C ARG A 61 -8.61 -8.54 -8.17
N ASP A 62 -9.55 -8.08 -7.35
CA ASP A 62 -9.37 -7.95 -5.91
C ASP A 62 -9.19 -9.33 -5.23
N ILE A 63 -9.64 -10.42 -5.87
CA ILE A 63 -9.44 -11.80 -5.39
C ILE A 63 -7.94 -12.17 -5.37
N TRP A 64 -7.12 -11.58 -6.25
CA TRP A 64 -5.68 -11.85 -6.26
C TRP A 64 -4.97 -11.32 -5.01
N SER A 65 -5.55 -10.34 -4.32
CA SER A 65 -5.01 -9.77 -3.08
C SER A 65 -6.14 -9.21 -2.22
N ILE A 66 -6.86 -10.14 -1.58
CA ILE A 66 -7.99 -9.83 -0.69
C ILE A 66 -7.53 -9.01 0.52
N ASP A 67 -6.32 -9.29 1.00
CA ASP A 67 -5.65 -8.58 2.08
C ASP A 67 -5.46 -7.09 1.76
N GLN A 68 -4.95 -6.76 0.58
CA GLN A 68 -4.78 -5.37 0.14
C GLN A 68 -6.13 -4.67 -0.06
N TRP A 69 -7.11 -5.36 -0.66
CA TRP A 69 -8.47 -4.83 -0.76
C TRP A 69 -9.04 -4.52 0.62
N PHE A 70 -8.90 -5.43 1.59
CA PHE A 70 -9.40 -5.24 2.95
C PHE A 70 -8.76 -4.04 3.63
N LEU A 71 -7.42 -3.94 3.58
CA LEU A 71 -6.66 -2.86 4.20
C LEU A 71 -6.82 -1.51 3.49
N THR A 72 -7.32 -1.50 2.25
CA THR A 72 -7.65 -0.28 1.52
C THR A 72 -9.09 0.16 1.80
N VAL A 73 -10.04 -0.76 1.80
CA VAL A 73 -11.48 -0.44 1.85
C VAL A 73 -11.97 -0.28 3.28
N VAL A 74 -11.67 -1.24 4.17
CA VAL A 74 -12.23 -1.28 5.52
C VAL A 74 -11.81 -0.08 6.38
N PRO A 75 -10.55 0.41 6.35
CA PRO A 75 -10.16 1.59 7.14
C PRO A 75 -10.85 2.86 6.66
N ASN A 76 -11.14 2.98 5.37
CA ASN A 76 -11.91 4.09 4.84
C ASN A 76 -13.38 4.02 5.28
N MET A 77 -13.98 2.82 5.29
CA MET A 77 -15.33 2.64 5.85
C MET A 77 -15.39 2.99 7.35
N ILE A 78 -14.37 2.58 8.12
CA ILE A 78 -14.25 2.92 9.55
C ILE A 78 -14.08 4.42 9.75
N HIS A 79 -13.29 5.08 8.89
CA HIS A 79 -13.11 6.52 8.90
C HIS A 79 -14.45 7.24 8.66
N ASP A 80 -15.17 6.84 7.61
CA ASP A 80 -16.46 7.44 7.26
C ASP A 80 -17.50 7.18 8.36
N LEU A 81 -17.51 5.98 8.96
CA LEU A 81 -18.34 5.69 10.13
C LEU A 81 -17.97 6.63 11.27
N ARG A 82 -16.69 6.77 11.62
CA ARG A 82 -16.24 7.63 12.72
C ARG A 82 -16.63 9.09 12.54
N VAL A 83 -16.54 9.62 11.32
CA VAL A 83 -16.86 11.02 11.01
C VAL A 83 -18.37 11.26 11.00
N ASN A 84 -19.15 10.31 10.49
CA ASN A 84 -20.59 10.46 10.35
C ASN A 84 -21.40 9.90 11.53
N SER A 85 -20.76 9.18 12.47
CA SER A 85 -21.52 8.45 13.47
C SER A 85 -22.31 9.37 14.40
N HIS A 86 -23.60 9.06 14.51
CA HIS A 86 -24.57 9.65 15.43
C HIS A 86 -24.74 8.84 16.71
N GLY A 87 -24.12 7.66 16.82
CA GLY A 87 -24.32 6.71 17.92
C GLY A 87 -23.03 6.14 18.52
N TYR A 88 -23.21 5.41 19.62
CA TYR A 88 -22.17 4.58 20.21
C TYR A 88 -22.78 3.28 20.75
N PRO A 89 -21.97 2.24 20.97
CA PRO A 89 -22.44 0.98 21.52
C PRO A 89 -23.22 1.13 22.83
N SER A 90 -24.43 0.55 22.91
CA SER A 90 -25.35 0.68 24.05
C SER A 90 -24.81 0.15 25.39
N PHE A 91 -23.76 -0.68 25.36
CA PHE A 91 -23.13 -1.20 26.58
C PHE A 91 -22.12 -0.24 27.23
N PHE A 92 -21.87 0.93 26.64
CA PHE A 92 -21.04 1.94 27.28
C PHE A 92 -21.79 2.62 28.44
N GLU A 93 -21.25 2.46 29.64
CA GLU A 93 -21.74 3.12 30.84
C GLU A 93 -21.05 4.48 31.02
N GLY A 94 -21.84 5.52 31.35
CA GLY A 94 -21.34 6.85 31.67
C GLY A 94 -22.08 7.98 30.96
N PRO A 95 -21.62 9.22 31.11
CA PRO A 95 -22.20 10.37 30.43
C PRO A 95 -21.97 10.27 28.92
N GLU A 96 -22.95 10.73 28.15
CA GLU A 96 -23.03 10.60 26.69
C GLU A 96 -21.77 11.13 25.98
N GLU A 97 -21.30 12.32 26.36
CA GLU A 97 -20.12 12.95 25.77
C GLU A 97 -18.83 12.15 25.96
N GLU A 98 -18.71 11.41 27.06
CA GLU A 98 -17.54 10.56 27.29
C GLU A 98 -17.62 9.30 26.45
N ASN A 99 -18.81 8.74 26.27
CA ASN A 99 -19.02 7.53 25.49
C ASN A 99 -18.81 7.77 23.99
N ILE A 100 -19.24 8.92 23.47
CA ILE A 100 -18.93 9.38 22.11
C ILE A 100 -17.41 9.48 21.92
N ARG A 101 -16.71 10.12 22.87
CA ARG A 101 -15.24 10.25 22.82
C ARG A 101 -14.52 8.91 22.94
N LYS A 102 -15.02 7.98 23.76
CA LYS A 102 -14.48 6.61 23.85
C LYS A 102 -14.65 5.88 22.53
N TRP A 103 -15.81 6.01 21.88
CA TRP A 103 -16.08 5.38 20.60
C TRP A 103 -15.20 5.92 19.47
N ASP A 104 -15.08 7.25 19.35
CA ASP A 104 -14.18 7.91 18.39
C ASP A 104 -12.73 7.43 18.55
N ARG A 105 -12.25 7.30 19.79
CA ARG A 105 -10.90 6.77 20.06
C ARG A 105 -10.74 5.32 19.62
N ILE A 106 -11.75 4.47 19.83
CA ILE A 106 -11.71 3.06 19.43
C ILE A 106 -11.69 2.95 17.91
N LEU A 107 -12.61 3.63 17.23
CA LEU A 107 -12.67 3.65 15.76
C LEU A 107 -11.39 4.24 15.16
N GLY A 108 -10.90 5.36 15.71
CA GLY A 108 -9.66 5.99 15.26
C GLY A 108 -8.44 5.10 15.49
N ARG A 109 -8.41 4.33 16.59
CA ARG A 109 -7.35 3.34 16.82
C ARG A 109 -7.42 2.19 15.83
N MET A 110 -8.62 1.67 15.54
CA MET A 110 -8.83 0.60 14.55
C MET A 110 -8.43 1.05 13.14
N GLU A 111 -8.87 2.26 12.75
CA GLU A 111 -8.48 2.92 11.49
C GLU A 111 -6.95 3.02 11.38
N PHE A 112 -6.30 3.55 12.43
CA PHE A 112 -4.85 3.71 12.46
C PHE A 112 -4.12 2.36 12.29
N LEU A 113 -4.53 1.33 13.04
CA LEU A 113 -3.88 0.02 13.01
C LEU A 113 -3.94 -0.63 11.63
N PHE A 114 -5.08 -0.55 10.96
CA PHE A 114 -5.19 -1.11 9.61
C PHE A 114 -4.44 -0.29 8.56
N ARG A 115 -4.39 1.04 8.68
CA ARG A 115 -3.54 1.87 7.80
C ARG A 115 -2.05 1.57 8.00
N GLU A 116 -1.61 1.32 9.23
CA GLU A 116 -0.20 0.95 9.49
C GLU A 116 0.13 -0.50 9.10
N ALA A 117 -0.87 -1.38 9.04
CA ALA A 117 -0.68 -2.75 8.55
C ALA A 117 -0.49 -2.80 7.03
N ASN A 118 -1.02 -1.82 6.28
CA ASN A 118 -0.85 -1.73 4.84
C ASN A 118 0.55 -1.21 4.50
N GLU A 119 1.26 -1.90 3.62
CA GLU A 119 2.59 -1.51 3.13
C GLU A 119 2.60 -0.12 2.48
N ASP A 120 1.59 0.20 1.68
CA ASP A 120 1.53 1.48 0.94
C ASP A 120 1.27 2.67 1.86
N THR A 121 0.48 2.48 2.92
CA THR A 121 0.07 3.56 3.83
C THR A 121 0.83 3.58 5.16
N CYS A 122 1.71 2.59 5.40
CA CYS A 122 2.54 2.53 6.59
C CYS A 122 3.49 3.72 6.65
N ARG A 123 3.52 4.39 7.81
CA ARG A 123 4.43 5.52 8.02
C ARG A 123 5.87 5.10 8.28
N LYS A 124 6.08 3.87 8.75
CA LYS A 124 7.41 3.34 9.06
C LYS A 124 8.03 2.78 7.78
N LYS A 125 9.03 3.48 7.25
CA LYS A 125 9.79 3.07 6.07
C LYS A 125 11.13 2.46 6.44
N ASN A 126 11.71 1.71 5.51
CA ASN A 126 13.03 1.13 5.66
C ASN A 126 14.09 2.22 5.46
N LEU A 127 14.99 2.36 6.43
CA LEU A 127 16.05 3.37 6.37
C LEU A 127 17.06 3.08 5.25
N TYR A 128 17.20 1.81 4.87
CA TYR A 128 18.14 1.36 3.85
C TYR A 128 17.50 1.24 2.46
N GLU A 129 16.23 1.65 2.29
CA GLU A 129 15.51 1.52 1.03
C GLU A 129 16.23 2.25 -0.11
N GLU A 130 16.56 3.52 0.08
CA GLU A 130 17.24 4.32 -0.96
C GLU A 130 18.64 3.78 -1.30
N GLU A 131 19.41 3.36 -0.29
CA GLU A 131 20.76 2.79 -0.51
C GLU A 131 20.68 1.44 -1.24
N HIS A 132 19.70 0.61 -0.88
CA HIS A 132 19.45 -0.67 -1.51
C HIS A 132 18.98 -0.49 -2.97
N ASP A 133 18.09 0.46 -3.24
CA ASP A 133 17.59 0.75 -4.59
C ASP A 133 18.71 1.23 -5.50
N LEU A 134 19.58 2.14 -5.02
CA LEU A 134 20.77 2.57 -5.76
C LEU A 134 21.70 1.38 -6.05
N ALA A 135 21.96 0.54 -5.05
CA ALA A 135 22.79 -0.65 -5.22
C ALA A 135 22.16 -1.67 -6.19
N GLN A 136 20.82 -1.77 -6.24
CA GLN A 136 20.09 -2.60 -7.20
C GLN A 136 20.18 -2.04 -8.62
N GLU A 137 20.14 -0.72 -8.79
CA GLU A 137 20.36 -0.07 -10.08
C GLU A 137 21.80 -0.30 -10.59
N GLU A 138 22.80 -0.16 -9.71
CA GLU A 138 24.20 -0.44 -10.01
C GLU A 138 24.40 -1.92 -10.38
N PHE A 139 23.84 -2.84 -9.61
CA PHE A 139 23.85 -4.27 -9.90
C PHE A 139 23.22 -4.57 -11.26
N THR A 140 22.05 -4.00 -11.54
CA THR A 140 21.33 -4.20 -12.81
C THR A 140 22.12 -3.66 -14.00
N THR A 141 22.79 -2.53 -13.83
CA THR A 141 23.66 -1.94 -14.85
C THR A 141 24.90 -2.80 -15.11
N LYS A 142 25.56 -3.24 -14.04
CA LYS A 142 26.81 -4.01 -14.09
C LYS A 142 26.57 -5.42 -14.60
N TYR A 143 25.58 -6.14 -14.05
CA TYR A 143 25.38 -7.58 -14.24
C TYR A 143 24.11 -7.96 -15.02
N GLY A 144 23.18 -7.03 -15.26
CA GLY A 144 21.85 -7.32 -15.85
C GLY A 144 20.80 -7.57 -14.76
N MET A 145 19.50 -7.56 -15.13
CA MET A 145 18.40 -7.61 -14.15
C MET A 145 18.44 -8.82 -13.20
N PHE A 146 18.97 -9.95 -13.65
CA PHE A 146 19.11 -11.17 -12.85
C PHE A 146 20.55 -11.69 -12.81
N GLY A 147 21.52 -10.78 -12.95
CA GLY A 147 22.94 -11.14 -12.97
C GLY A 147 23.31 -12.04 -14.15
N GLU A 148 22.71 -11.83 -15.32
CA GLU A 148 22.96 -12.63 -16.54
C GLU A 148 24.45 -12.67 -16.91
N LYS A 149 25.18 -11.59 -16.64
CA LYS A 149 26.64 -11.49 -16.89
C LYS A 149 27.50 -12.22 -15.85
N LEU A 150 26.93 -12.70 -14.75
CA LEU A 150 27.62 -13.53 -13.75
C LEU A 150 27.59 -15.03 -14.12
N LYS A 151 26.75 -15.42 -15.09
CA LYS A 151 26.63 -16.81 -15.52
C LYS A 151 27.89 -17.26 -16.25
N THR A 152 28.41 -18.42 -15.87
CA THR A 152 29.51 -19.07 -16.59
C THR A 152 28.98 -19.85 -17.80
N GLU A 153 29.81 -20.05 -18.82
CA GLU A 153 29.42 -20.77 -20.04
C GLU A 153 28.96 -22.22 -19.76
N GLU A 154 29.55 -22.85 -18.73
CA GLU A 154 29.18 -24.18 -18.26
C GLU A 154 27.78 -24.21 -17.63
N GLU A 155 27.44 -23.20 -16.83
CA GLU A 155 26.10 -23.05 -16.27
C GLU A 155 25.08 -22.83 -17.38
N ILE A 156 25.36 -21.96 -18.36
CA ILE A 156 24.47 -21.72 -19.51
C ILE A 156 24.25 -23.03 -20.32
N ALA A 157 25.29 -23.83 -20.50
CA ALA A 157 25.19 -25.11 -21.20
C ALA A 157 24.42 -26.17 -20.40
N ARG A 158 24.43 -26.11 -19.06
CA ARG A 158 23.61 -26.98 -18.20
C ARG A 158 22.16 -26.52 -18.18
N GLU A 159 21.90 -25.21 -18.06
CA GLU A 159 20.55 -24.61 -18.12
C GLU A 159 19.82 -25.00 -19.42
N LYS A 160 20.54 -24.98 -20.56
CA LYS A 160 19.97 -25.41 -21.85
C LYS A 160 19.60 -26.88 -21.92
N ARG A 161 20.26 -27.75 -21.15
CA ARG A 161 19.94 -29.19 -21.10
C ARG A 161 18.80 -29.46 -20.11
N GLU A 162 18.86 -28.83 -18.95
CA GLU A 162 17.96 -29.10 -17.82
C GLU A 162 16.69 -28.22 -17.84
N HIS A 163 16.62 -27.22 -18.72
CA HIS A 163 15.55 -26.23 -18.79
C HIS A 163 15.33 -25.50 -17.44
N THR A 164 16.39 -25.40 -16.64
CA THR A 164 16.42 -24.66 -15.37
C THR A 164 17.16 -23.35 -15.59
N HIS A 165 16.70 -22.26 -14.97
CA HIS A 165 17.38 -20.97 -15.00
C HIS A 165 17.76 -20.56 -13.59
N ARG A 166 19.06 -20.40 -13.35
CA ARG A 166 19.58 -19.83 -12.11
C ARG A 166 19.50 -18.31 -12.21
N LEU A 167 19.01 -17.67 -11.16
CA LEU A 167 18.96 -16.23 -11.01
C LEU A 167 20.02 -15.83 -9.98
N TYR A 168 20.79 -14.79 -10.28
CA TYR A 168 21.74 -14.20 -9.33
C TYR A 168 21.13 -12.92 -8.77
N MET A 169 21.16 -12.78 -7.45
CA MET A 169 20.69 -11.61 -6.73
C MET A 169 21.88 -10.80 -6.18
N MET A 170 21.62 -9.59 -5.71
CA MET A 170 22.64 -8.76 -5.06
C MET A 170 23.31 -9.48 -3.87
N SER A 171 22.56 -10.26 -3.12
CA SER A 171 23.05 -11.05 -1.99
C SER A 171 24.08 -12.12 -2.38
N ASP A 172 24.19 -12.50 -3.65
CA ASP A 172 25.18 -13.47 -4.12
C ASP A 172 26.55 -12.82 -4.43
N VAL A 173 26.61 -11.48 -4.48
CA VAL A 173 27.83 -10.73 -4.80
C VAL A 173 28.40 -10.10 -3.53
N PRO A 174 29.67 -10.36 -3.18
CA PRO A 174 30.28 -9.86 -1.94
C PRO A 174 30.18 -8.34 -1.75
N GLU A 175 30.15 -7.58 -2.84
CA GLU A 175 30.02 -6.13 -2.87
C GLU A 175 28.69 -5.64 -2.26
N TYR A 176 27.59 -6.39 -2.41
CA TYR A 176 26.25 -5.97 -2.01
C TYR A 176 25.65 -6.80 -0.86
N VAL A 177 26.33 -7.85 -0.41
CA VAL A 177 25.89 -8.73 0.69
C VAL A 177 25.54 -7.94 1.95
N GLU A 178 26.38 -6.98 2.34
CA GLU A 178 26.16 -6.22 3.58
C GLU A 178 24.93 -5.31 3.52
N ILE A 179 24.74 -4.60 2.40
CA ILE A 179 23.59 -3.70 2.20
C ILE A 179 22.31 -4.52 2.09
N SER A 180 22.33 -5.60 1.31
CA SER A 180 21.20 -6.50 1.16
C SER A 180 20.81 -7.14 2.51
N GLY A 181 21.79 -7.55 3.31
CA GLY A 181 21.53 -8.11 4.65
C GLY A 181 20.89 -7.10 5.61
N LYS A 182 21.38 -5.86 5.65
CA LYS A 182 20.80 -4.79 6.48
C LYS A 182 19.38 -4.43 6.04
N TRP A 183 19.16 -4.31 4.74
CA TRP A 183 17.83 -4.03 4.18
C TRP A 183 16.84 -5.15 4.50
N LEU A 184 17.24 -6.42 4.31
CA LEU A 184 16.41 -7.58 4.61
C LEU A 184 16.04 -7.66 6.10
N ALA A 185 17.00 -7.38 7.00
CA ALA A 185 16.74 -7.35 8.43
C ALA A 185 15.71 -6.26 8.80
N ALA A 186 15.89 -5.05 8.26
CA ALA A 186 14.96 -3.94 8.47
C ALA A 186 13.57 -4.24 7.88
N GLU A 187 13.47 -4.86 6.69
CA GLU A 187 12.21 -5.32 6.13
C GLU A 187 11.52 -6.36 7.01
N GLY A 188 12.29 -7.29 7.59
CA GLY A 188 11.79 -8.26 8.55
C GLY A 188 11.12 -7.60 9.75
N GLU A 189 11.79 -6.62 10.37
CA GLU A 189 11.24 -5.85 11.49
C GLU A 189 9.99 -5.05 11.09
N LEU A 190 9.95 -4.49 9.87
CA LEU A 190 8.78 -3.78 9.35
C LEU A 190 7.61 -4.73 9.11
N ARG A 191 7.86 -5.94 8.62
CA ARG A 191 6.84 -6.96 8.42
C ARG A 191 6.26 -7.40 9.76
N GLU A 192 7.09 -7.65 10.76
CA GLU A 192 6.63 -7.99 12.11
C GLU A 192 5.77 -6.88 12.72
N TYR A 193 6.17 -5.61 12.54
CA TYR A 193 5.38 -4.47 12.96
C TYR A 193 4.00 -4.44 12.28
N ARG A 194 3.97 -4.60 10.95
CA ARG A 194 2.73 -4.64 10.15
C ARG A 194 1.81 -5.78 10.61
N ASP A 195 2.36 -6.97 10.83
CA ASP A 195 1.61 -8.14 11.33
C ASP A 195 1.04 -7.90 12.74
N GLN A 196 1.81 -7.25 13.63
CA GLN A 196 1.33 -6.87 14.96
C GLN A 196 0.20 -5.84 14.88
N CYS A 197 0.33 -4.85 14.01
CA CYS A 197 -0.71 -3.85 13.76
C CYS A 197 -2.00 -4.50 13.24
N LEU A 198 -1.89 -5.41 12.26
CA LEU A 198 -3.01 -6.17 11.73
C LEU A 198 -3.70 -6.98 12.83
N LYS A 199 -2.93 -7.71 13.64
CA LYS A 199 -3.46 -8.53 14.72
C LYS A 199 -4.24 -7.69 15.74
N GLN A 200 -3.67 -6.57 16.20
CA GLN A 200 -4.35 -5.66 17.12
C GLN A 200 -5.61 -5.04 16.49
N GLY A 201 -5.56 -4.68 15.21
CA GLY A 201 -6.71 -4.17 14.47
C GLY A 201 -7.83 -5.20 14.40
N MET A 202 -7.49 -6.47 14.13
CA MET A 202 -8.44 -7.58 14.08
C MET A 202 -9.02 -7.95 15.44
N GLU A 203 -8.26 -7.81 16.53
CA GLU A 203 -8.79 -7.99 17.89
C GLU A 203 -9.88 -6.96 18.21
N LEU A 204 -9.63 -5.68 17.88
CA LEU A 204 -10.63 -4.63 18.02
C LEU A 204 -11.83 -4.88 17.09
N MET A 205 -11.57 -5.23 15.83
CA MET A 205 -12.60 -5.55 14.85
C MET A 205 -13.49 -6.67 15.37
N THR A 206 -12.92 -7.78 15.85
CA THR A 206 -13.68 -8.93 16.39
C THR A 206 -14.55 -8.52 17.58
N LYS A 207 -14.02 -7.69 18.48
CA LYS A 207 -14.75 -7.23 19.66
C LYS A 207 -15.93 -6.33 19.33
N TYR A 208 -15.77 -5.42 18.36
CA TYR A 208 -16.76 -4.39 18.05
C TYR A 208 -17.50 -4.62 16.72
N PHE A 209 -17.28 -5.76 16.05
CA PHE A 209 -17.80 -6.02 14.69
C PHE A 209 -19.31 -5.80 14.57
N ARG A 210 -20.08 -6.27 15.57
CA ARG A 210 -21.55 -6.16 15.61
C ARG A 210 -22.05 -4.76 15.98
N ASN A 211 -21.13 -3.84 16.21
CA ASN A 211 -21.38 -2.48 16.67
C ASN A 211 -20.84 -1.43 15.68
N LEU A 212 -20.34 -1.87 14.52
CA LEU A 212 -19.95 -1.01 13.40
C LEU A 212 -21.17 -0.69 12.54
N TRP A 213 -22.14 -0.03 13.15
CA TRP A 213 -23.33 0.51 12.49
C TRP A 213 -23.57 1.91 13.02
N ASP A 214 -24.28 2.70 12.23
CA ASP A 214 -24.79 4.01 12.60
C ASP A 214 -26.31 4.05 12.48
#